data_AF-A0A383W170-F1
#
_entry.id   AF-A0A383W170-F1
#
_cell.length_a   1.000
_cell.length_b   1.000
_cell.length_c   1.000
_cell.angle_alpha   90.00
_cell.angle_beta   90.00
_cell.angle_gamma   90.00
#
_symmetry.space_group_name_H-M   'P 1'
#
loop_
_entity.id
_entity.type
_entity.pdbx_description
1 polymer ?
#
loop_
_entity_poly.entity_id
_entity_poly.type
_entity_poly.pdbx_seq_one_letter_code
_entity_poly.pdbx_strand_id
1 'polypeptide(L)'
;MALHRIYGGVGLSGKVAHVKDLPLRQLTSCHGTLAVTGRHQTRGMAADTSAATTAEQGTSSSGQAVTSSQQQQQQQQQEELPSLLQLVSLYGARLTTAAQMVWAQVLQPGDVAVDATCGNGHDTLFMAQRVGQGGAVYAIDLQESAVASTRQLLQQQLPPEACPQLHLLQGCHSQLQALVGSNVAKLVAFNLGYLPGGDKGIVTAADSTAAAVEAALEVVCPGGLVSVMCYIGHPGGLEEYERVRALAAGLSPSYWTSSELKLVNRPTAPVMLLLWRRPDVQEQQARR
;
A
#
# COMPACT_ATOMS: atom_id res chain seq x y z
N MET A 1 -26.24 46.84 14.78
CA MET A 1 -27.50 46.17 15.16
C MET A 1 -27.27 44.67 15.05
N ALA A 2 -26.79 44.05 16.13
CA ALA A 2 -27.58 43.37 17.17
C ALA A 2 -27.54 41.84 16.96
N LEU A 3 -26.55 41.22 17.61
CA LEU A 3 -26.53 39.78 17.93
C LEU A 3 -27.66 39.46 18.92
N HIS A 4 -28.41 38.38 18.70
CA HIS A 4 -29.15 37.65 19.74
C HIS A 4 -29.42 36.23 19.18
N ARG A 5 -28.71 35.18 19.63
CA ARG A 5 -29.01 34.31 20.80
C ARG A 5 -30.28 33.47 20.61
N ILE A 6 -30.10 32.19 20.23
CA ILE A 6 -31.03 31.10 20.59
C ILE A 6 -30.18 29.89 21.00
N TYR A 7 -30.12 29.66 22.31
CA TYR A 7 -29.73 28.40 22.95
C TYR A 7 -31.02 27.72 23.42
N GLY A 8 -31.20 26.46 23.06
CA GLY A 8 -32.05 25.48 23.74
C GLY A 8 -31.39 24.12 23.48
N GLY A 9 -30.97 23.32 24.45
CA GLY A 9 -31.55 23.11 25.78
C GLY A 9 -32.26 21.77 25.79
N VAL A 10 -31.52 20.67 25.62
CA VAL A 10 -32.02 19.32 25.92
C VAL A 10 -30.92 18.58 26.67
N GLY A 11 -31.13 18.40 27.97
CA GLY A 11 -30.30 17.57 28.82
C GLY A 11 -30.72 16.11 28.69
N LEU A 12 -29.73 15.23 28.47
CA LEU A 12 -29.86 13.81 28.74
C LEU A 12 -28.62 13.35 29.51
N SER A 13 -28.88 13.01 30.77
CA SER A 13 -27.98 12.35 31.70
C SER A 13 -27.77 10.90 31.28
N GLY A 14 -26.53 10.47 31.09
CA GLY A 14 -26.19 9.09 30.74
C GLY A 14 -24.71 8.75 30.95
N LYS A 15 -24.37 8.43 32.20
CA LYS A 15 -23.24 7.60 32.68
C LYS A 15 -22.00 7.44 31.78
N VAL A 16 -20.91 8.07 32.20
CA VAL A 16 -19.53 7.76 31.80
C VAL A 16 -19.13 6.41 32.41
N ALA A 17 -18.86 5.41 31.57
CA ALA A 17 -18.24 4.16 31.99
C ALA A 17 -16.72 4.26 31.80
N HIS A 18 -15.99 4.25 32.92
CA HIS A 18 -14.55 4.02 32.94
C HIS A 18 -14.25 2.59 32.46
N VAL A 19 -13.57 2.44 31.33
CA VAL A 19 -12.93 1.17 30.95
C VAL A 19 -11.49 1.24 31.43
N LYS A 20 -11.24 0.61 32.58
CA LYS A 20 -9.92 0.21 33.04
C LYS A 20 -9.61 -1.19 32.46
N ASP A 21 -8.35 -1.35 32.07
CA ASP A 21 -7.58 -2.60 32.01
C ASP A 21 -8.08 -3.73 31.09
N LEU A 22 -7.43 -3.87 29.93
CA LEU A 22 -7.22 -5.18 29.28
C LEU A 22 -5.72 -5.37 28.97
N PRO A 23 -5.17 -6.58 29.17
CA PRO A 23 -3.72 -6.80 29.20
C PRO A 23 -3.13 -7.02 27.80
N LEU A 24 -2.03 -6.32 27.53
CA LEU A 24 -1.06 -6.64 26.47
C LEU A 24 -0.45 -8.02 26.75
N ARG A 25 -0.69 -8.99 25.88
CA ARG A 25 0.11 -10.23 25.81
C ARG A 25 0.93 -10.26 24.52
N GLN A 26 2.21 -10.49 24.75
CA GLN A 26 3.33 -10.65 23.83
C GLN A 26 3.12 -11.78 22.82
N LEU A 27 3.57 -11.60 21.57
CA LEU A 27 4.03 -12.69 20.69
C LEU A 27 5.24 -12.25 19.83
N THR A 28 6.42 -12.55 20.39
CA THR A 28 7.63 -13.16 19.78
C THR A 28 8.03 -12.87 18.33
N SER A 29 9.24 -12.31 18.22
CA SER A 29 10.11 -12.37 17.03
C SER A 29 10.53 -13.80 16.70
N CYS A 30 10.38 -14.22 15.45
CA CYS A 30 10.92 -15.49 14.96
C CYS A 30 12.36 -15.28 14.46
N HIS A 31 13.36 -15.57 15.31
CA HIS A 31 14.71 -15.96 14.85
C HIS A 31 14.77 -17.49 14.88
N GLY A 32 14.92 -18.11 13.71
CA GLY A 32 15.06 -19.55 13.56
C GLY A 32 16.30 -19.88 12.74
N THR A 33 17.45 -19.90 13.39
CA THR A 33 18.67 -20.56 12.91
C THR A 33 18.52 -22.06 13.15
N LEU A 34 18.65 -22.90 12.12
CA LEU A 34 18.76 -24.34 12.28
C LEU A 34 20.08 -24.84 11.70
N ALA A 35 20.90 -25.32 12.63
CA ALA A 35 22.19 -25.92 12.40
C ALA A 35 22.08 -27.36 11.90
N VAL A 36 23.13 -27.72 11.19
CA VAL A 36 23.53 -29.03 10.67
C VAL A 36 23.49 -30.12 11.75
N THR A 37 22.94 -31.29 11.39
CA THR A 37 23.39 -32.58 11.93
C THR A 37 23.41 -33.62 10.82
N GLY A 38 24.59 -34.14 10.52
CA GLY A 38 24.77 -35.29 9.64
C GLY A 38 24.48 -36.62 10.35
N ARG A 39 24.25 -37.67 9.55
CA ARG A 39 24.60 -39.04 9.90
C ARG A 39 24.85 -39.88 8.65
N HIS A 40 25.97 -40.59 8.72
CA HIS A 40 26.47 -41.63 7.84
C HIS A 40 25.44 -42.69 7.43
N GLN A 41 25.53 -43.15 6.18
CA GLN A 41 25.46 -44.57 5.84
C GLN A 41 26.47 -44.92 4.73
N THR A 42 27.09 -46.09 4.91
CA THR A 42 28.19 -46.69 4.14
C THR A 42 27.69 -47.82 3.23
N ARG A 43 28.24 -47.92 2.02
CA ARG A 43 28.48 -49.11 1.14
C ARG A 43 28.40 -48.62 -0.32
N GLY A 44 29.28 -48.92 -1.27
CA GLY A 44 30.40 -49.85 -1.38
C GLY A 44 30.55 -50.20 -2.87
N MET A 45 31.79 -50.42 -3.33
CA MET A 45 32.19 -51.03 -4.64
C MET A 45 31.95 -50.18 -5.90
N ALA A 46 32.76 -50.19 -6.95
CA ALA A 46 34.12 -50.65 -7.25
C ALA A 46 34.52 -50.11 -8.65
N ALA A 47 35.83 -50.01 -8.90
CA ALA A 47 36.55 -50.16 -10.18
C ALA A 47 36.28 -49.16 -11.33
N ASP A 48 37.34 -48.42 -11.73
CA ASP A 48 38.07 -48.56 -13.01
C ASP A 48 37.57 -47.52 -14.04
N THR A 49 38.36 -46.87 -14.89
CA THR A 49 39.74 -47.05 -15.36
C THR A 49 40.21 -45.73 -16.04
N SER A 50 41.54 -45.50 -16.00
CA SER A 50 42.44 -44.91 -17.02
C SER A 50 42.10 -43.55 -17.70
N ALA A 51 42.96 -42.52 -17.52
CA ALA A 51 44.07 -42.12 -18.42
C ALA A 51 43.61 -41.09 -19.49
N ALA A 52 44.33 -40.05 -19.93
CA ALA A 52 45.70 -39.58 -19.77
C ALA A 52 45.78 -38.13 -20.36
N THR A 53 46.70 -37.31 -19.81
CA THR A 53 47.65 -36.32 -20.43
C THR A 53 47.17 -35.46 -21.64
N THR A 54 47.30 -34.12 -21.69
CA THR A 54 48.51 -33.24 -21.85
C THR A 54 48.03 -31.76 -21.82
N ALA A 55 48.64 -30.81 -21.08
CA ALA A 55 49.69 -29.83 -21.50
C ALA A 55 49.37 -29.10 -22.85
N GLU A 56 49.53 -27.79 -23.09
CA GLU A 56 50.10 -26.62 -22.41
C GLU A 56 49.77 -25.35 -23.24
N GLN A 57 49.73 -24.18 -22.58
CA GLN A 57 50.14 -22.81 -22.97
C GLN A 57 49.70 -22.11 -24.29
N GLY A 58 49.44 -20.80 -24.21
CA GLY A 58 49.74 -19.87 -25.31
C GLY A 58 48.79 -18.69 -25.52
N THR A 59 49.12 -17.55 -24.90
CA THR A 59 48.55 -16.20 -25.01
C THR A 59 48.28 -15.65 -26.42
N SER A 60 47.17 -14.92 -26.61
CA SER A 60 47.19 -13.62 -27.29
C SER A 60 46.02 -12.72 -26.84
N SER A 61 46.40 -11.56 -26.31
CA SER A 61 45.54 -10.47 -25.85
C SER A 61 45.46 -9.41 -26.94
N SER A 62 44.26 -8.88 -27.22
CA SER A 62 43.94 -7.45 -27.45
C SER A 62 42.69 -7.34 -28.32
N GLY A 63 41.59 -6.82 -27.76
CA GLY A 63 40.41 -6.49 -28.57
C GLY A 63 39.05 -6.38 -27.87
N GLN A 64 38.92 -6.63 -26.56
CA GLN A 64 37.58 -6.74 -25.93
C GLN A 64 37.30 -5.83 -24.73
N ALA A 65 38.22 -4.94 -24.35
CA ALA A 65 38.05 -4.17 -23.11
C ALA A 65 37.34 -2.80 -23.28
N VAL A 66 37.04 -2.34 -24.50
CA VAL A 66 36.43 -1.00 -24.72
C VAL A 66 34.94 -1.08 -25.05
N THR A 67 34.45 -2.24 -25.50
CA THR A 67 33.04 -2.45 -25.86
C THR A 67 32.14 -2.79 -24.67
N SER A 68 32.69 -3.38 -23.60
CA SER A 68 31.93 -3.78 -22.42
C SER A 68 31.48 -2.59 -21.56
N SER A 69 32.31 -1.55 -21.46
CA SER A 69 31.98 -0.33 -20.70
C SER A 69 30.94 0.54 -21.40
N GLN A 70 30.89 0.55 -22.73
CA GLN A 70 29.87 1.29 -23.50
C GLN A 70 28.52 0.54 -23.56
N GLN A 71 28.54 -0.80 -23.56
CA GLN A 71 27.32 -1.61 -23.48
C GLN A 71 26.70 -1.61 -22.08
N GLN A 72 27.51 -1.54 -21.01
CA GLN A 72 26.99 -1.41 -19.64
C GLN A 72 26.43 -0.01 -19.34
N GLN A 73 26.94 1.04 -20.00
CA GLN A 73 26.40 2.40 -19.87
C GLN A 73 25.10 2.63 -20.67
N GLN A 74 24.76 1.77 -21.63
CA GLN A 74 23.50 1.86 -22.40
C GLN A 74 22.31 1.13 -21.76
N GLN A 75 22.52 0.31 -20.73
CA GLN A 75 21.42 -0.35 -19.99
C GLN A 75 20.91 0.45 -18.78
N GLN A 76 21.46 1.63 -18.51
CA GLN A 76 21.03 2.51 -17.41
C GLN A 76 20.19 3.72 -17.86
N GLN A 77 19.69 3.73 -19.09
CA GLN A 77 18.85 4.84 -19.59
C GLN A 77 17.35 4.54 -19.43
N GLN A 78 16.78 5.23 -18.44
CA GLN A 78 15.37 5.58 -18.27
C GLN A 78 14.40 4.43 -17.97
N GLU A 79 14.16 4.17 -16.68
CA GLU A 79 12.80 3.86 -16.27
C GLU A 79 11.93 5.07 -16.66
N GLU A 80 11.36 5.04 -17.87
CA GLU A 80 10.32 5.99 -18.24
C GLU A 80 9.19 5.85 -17.21
N LEU A 81 9.04 6.85 -16.34
CA LEU A 81 7.92 6.95 -15.44
C LEU A 81 6.63 6.80 -16.26
N PRO A 82 5.71 5.91 -15.85
CA PRO A 82 4.50 5.66 -16.63
C PRO A 82 3.72 6.96 -16.89
N SER A 83 3.48 7.30 -18.16
CA SER A 83 2.73 8.50 -18.56
C SER A 83 1.23 8.25 -18.62
N LEU A 84 0.42 9.32 -18.55
CA LEU A 84 -1.02 9.23 -18.79
C LEU A 84 -1.35 8.62 -20.15
N LEU A 85 -0.51 8.85 -21.16
CA LEU A 85 -0.70 8.26 -22.49
C LEU A 85 -0.50 6.74 -22.44
N GLN A 86 0.53 6.25 -21.75
CA GLN A 86 0.76 4.82 -21.55
C GLN A 86 -0.37 4.15 -20.75
N LEU A 87 -0.91 4.82 -19.72
CA LEU A 87 -2.08 4.33 -18.98
C LEU A 87 -3.27 4.06 -19.91
N VAL A 88 -3.56 4.99 -20.82
CA VAL A 88 -4.70 4.87 -21.74
C VAL A 88 -4.43 3.88 -22.86
N SER A 89 -3.23 3.88 -23.45
CA SER A 89 -2.91 3.08 -24.63
C SER A 89 -2.53 1.62 -24.33
N LEU A 90 -1.88 1.35 -23.19
CA LEU A 90 -1.35 0.02 -22.85
C LEU A 90 -2.16 -0.69 -21.77
N TYR A 91 -2.64 0.06 -20.77
CA TYR A 91 -3.31 -0.52 -19.60
C TYR A 91 -4.84 -0.44 -19.67
N GLY A 92 -5.40 -0.08 -20.84
CA GLY A 92 -6.84 -0.03 -21.08
C GLY A 92 -7.60 0.96 -20.19
N ALA A 93 -6.89 1.97 -19.67
CA ALA A 93 -7.37 2.93 -18.68
C ALA A 93 -7.84 2.27 -17.36
N ARG A 94 -7.16 1.21 -16.90
CA ARG A 94 -7.37 0.64 -15.57
C ARG A 94 -6.94 1.64 -14.49
N LEU A 95 -7.92 2.24 -13.81
CA LEU A 95 -7.63 3.27 -12.80
C LEU A 95 -6.89 2.73 -11.58
N THR A 96 -6.97 1.44 -11.25
CA THR A 96 -6.13 0.83 -10.21
C THR A 96 -4.64 0.88 -10.58
N THR A 97 -4.31 0.64 -11.85
CA THR A 97 -2.95 0.84 -12.37
C THR A 97 -2.55 2.32 -12.30
N ALA A 98 -3.47 3.24 -12.64
CA ALA A 98 -3.23 4.67 -12.50
C ALA A 98 -2.92 5.07 -11.05
N ALA A 99 -3.66 4.49 -10.09
CA ALA A 99 -3.45 4.72 -8.67
C ALA A 99 -2.04 4.28 -8.26
N GLN A 100 -1.65 3.04 -8.58
CA GLN A 100 -0.29 2.53 -8.30
C GLN A 100 0.81 3.37 -8.97
N MET A 101 0.59 3.90 -10.18
CA MET A 101 1.52 4.83 -10.84
C MET A 101 1.70 6.14 -10.08
N VAL A 102 0.64 6.65 -9.45
CA VAL A 102 0.71 7.83 -8.58
C VAL A 102 1.40 7.46 -7.26
N TRP A 103 1.01 6.34 -6.63
CA TRP A 103 1.57 5.88 -5.36
C TRP A 103 3.08 5.63 -5.46
N ALA A 104 3.53 5.11 -6.59
CA ALA A 104 4.94 4.93 -6.93
C ALA A 104 5.79 6.21 -6.86
N GLN A 105 5.18 7.38 -7.08
CA GLN A 105 5.84 8.68 -7.02
C GLN A 105 5.75 9.32 -5.64
N VAL A 106 4.85 8.83 -4.78
CA VAL A 106 4.62 9.34 -3.43
C VAL A 106 5.43 8.57 -2.39
N LEU A 107 5.44 7.24 -2.50
CA LEU A 107 6.14 6.34 -1.57
C LEU A 107 7.65 6.32 -1.85
N GLN A 108 8.43 6.34 -0.78
CA GLN A 108 9.86 6.15 -0.73
C GLN A 108 10.21 4.98 0.19
N PRO A 109 11.42 4.40 0.05
CA PRO A 109 11.91 3.41 1.01
C PRO A 109 11.90 3.97 2.44
N GLY A 110 11.43 3.18 3.40
CA GLY A 110 11.30 3.58 4.80
C GLY A 110 9.98 4.25 5.18
N ASP A 111 9.12 4.57 4.21
CA ASP A 111 7.81 5.17 4.51
C ASP A 111 6.83 4.20 5.18
N VAL A 112 5.78 4.77 5.78
CA VAL A 112 4.61 4.03 6.25
C VAL A 112 3.50 4.11 5.21
N ALA A 113 3.00 2.96 4.75
CA ALA A 113 1.86 2.87 3.85
C ALA A 113 0.69 2.13 4.53
N VAL A 114 -0.53 2.49 4.15
CA VAL A 114 -1.76 1.88 4.66
C VAL A 114 -2.62 1.43 3.48
N ASP A 115 -2.94 0.15 3.45
CA ASP A 115 -4.00 -0.44 2.65
C ASP A 115 -5.21 -0.67 3.56
N ALA A 116 -6.20 0.22 3.46
CA ALA A 116 -7.36 0.22 4.35
C ALA A 116 -8.43 -0.82 3.97
N THR A 117 -8.25 -1.54 2.85
CA THR A 117 -9.17 -2.53 2.31
C THR A 117 -8.38 -3.63 1.59
N CYS A 118 -7.59 -4.40 2.34
CA CYS A 118 -6.49 -5.17 1.74
C CYS A 118 -6.93 -6.30 0.80
N GLY A 119 -8.12 -6.88 1.04
CA GLY A 119 -8.69 -7.90 0.16
C GLY A 119 -7.72 -9.06 -0.14
N ASN A 120 -7.44 -9.29 -1.42
CA ASN A 120 -6.49 -10.33 -1.86
C ASN A 120 -5.01 -9.92 -1.77
N GLY A 121 -4.73 -8.70 -1.29
CA GLY A 121 -3.39 -8.24 -0.94
C GLY A 121 -2.53 -7.69 -2.08
N HIS A 122 -3.07 -7.49 -3.28
CA HIS A 122 -2.28 -6.99 -4.41
C HIS A 122 -1.73 -5.58 -4.19
N ASP A 123 -2.54 -4.68 -3.64
CA ASP A 123 -2.09 -3.32 -3.32
C ASP A 123 -1.19 -3.31 -2.09
N THR A 124 -1.49 -4.13 -1.08
CA THR A 124 -0.59 -4.36 0.06
C THR A 124 0.80 -4.84 -0.41
N LEU A 125 0.86 -5.80 -1.35
CA LEU A 125 2.12 -6.29 -1.91
C LEU A 125 2.87 -5.19 -2.66
N PHE A 126 2.16 -4.42 -3.50
CA PHE A 126 2.75 -3.26 -4.18
C PHE A 126 3.36 -2.29 -3.17
N MET A 127 2.59 -1.89 -2.15
CA MET A 127 3.07 -0.97 -1.12
C MET A 127 4.28 -1.52 -0.37
N ALA A 128 4.25 -2.81 -0.01
CA ALA A 128 5.33 -3.45 0.73
C ALA A 128 6.63 -3.48 -0.07
N GLN A 129 6.55 -3.75 -1.38
CA GLN A 129 7.70 -3.68 -2.29
C GLN A 129 8.25 -2.25 -2.41
N ARG A 130 7.38 -1.23 -2.38
CA ARG A 130 7.79 0.17 -2.50
C ARG A 130 8.48 0.71 -1.26
N VAL A 131 7.93 0.45 -0.08
CA VAL A 131 8.51 0.96 1.18
C VAL A 131 9.71 0.14 1.63
N GLY A 132 9.76 -1.15 1.26
CA GLY A 132 10.91 -2.03 1.47
C GLY A 132 11.37 -2.14 2.92
N GLN A 133 12.60 -2.61 3.10
CA GLN A 133 13.20 -2.75 4.43
C GLN A 133 13.27 -1.39 5.15
N GLY A 134 12.85 -1.36 6.42
CA GLY A 134 12.80 -0.14 7.23
C GLY A 134 11.48 0.63 7.14
N GLY A 135 10.63 0.32 6.16
CA GLY A 135 9.27 0.83 6.08
C GLY A 135 8.27 0.00 6.88
N ALA A 136 7.01 0.42 6.85
CA ALA A 136 5.89 -0.33 7.44
C ALA A 136 4.66 -0.31 6.53
N VAL A 137 3.91 -1.41 6.52
CA VAL A 137 2.62 -1.52 5.84
C VAL A 137 1.55 -2.00 6.80
N TYR A 138 0.48 -1.22 6.91
CA TYR A 138 -0.75 -1.61 7.61
C TYR A 138 -1.77 -2.06 6.58
N ALA A 139 -2.21 -3.31 6.67
CA ALA A 139 -3.21 -3.88 5.79
C ALA A 139 -4.44 -4.28 6.62
N ILE A 140 -5.57 -3.63 6.36
CA ILE A 140 -6.78 -3.76 7.16
C ILE A 140 -7.91 -4.30 6.30
N ASP A 141 -8.64 -5.26 6.83
CA ASP A 141 -9.89 -5.72 6.22
C ASP A 141 -10.86 -6.22 7.30
N LEU A 142 -12.16 -6.10 7.04
CA LEU A 142 -13.18 -6.60 7.95
C LEU A 142 -13.22 -8.14 7.95
N GLN A 143 -12.89 -8.74 6.80
CA GLN A 143 -12.95 -10.18 6.59
C GLN A 143 -11.61 -10.84 6.93
N GLU A 144 -11.60 -11.77 7.89
CA GLU A 144 -10.40 -12.56 8.21
C GLU A 144 -9.85 -13.31 6.99
N SER A 145 -10.72 -13.74 6.07
CA SER A 145 -10.31 -14.40 4.82
C SER A 145 -9.47 -13.49 3.91
N ALA A 146 -9.77 -12.19 3.88
CA ALA A 146 -8.96 -11.21 3.13
C ALA A 146 -7.59 -11.03 3.78
N VAL A 147 -7.55 -10.87 5.10
CA VAL A 147 -6.29 -10.77 5.86
C VAL A 147 -5.43 -12.02 5.66
N ALA A 148 -6.03 -13.21 5.69
CA ALA A 148 -5.35 -14.47 5.42
C ALA A 148 -4.83 -14.59 3.98
N SER A 149 -5.64 -14.20 2.99
CA SER A 149 -5.24 -14.19 1.57
C SER A 149 -4.06 -13.24 1.34
N THR A 150 -4.14 -12.03 1.90
CA THR A 150 -3.07 -11.03 1.87
C THR A 150 -1.80 -11.58 2.50
N ARG A 151 -1.89 -12.21 3.68
CA ARG A 151 -0.73 -12.85 4.36
C ARG A 151 -0.07 -13.89 3.47
N GLN A 152 -0.86 -14.77 2.86
CA GLN A 152 -0.36 -15.82 1.99
C GLN A 152 0.34 -15.24 0.76
N LEU A 153 -0.25 -14.25 0.09
CA LEU A 153 0.35 -13.60 -1.07
C LEU A 153 1.69 -12.96 -0.72
N LEU A 154 1.76 -12.22 0.40
CA LEU A 154 2.98 -11.56 0.85
C LEU A 154 4.09 -12.58 1.14
N GLN A 155 3.78 -13.69 1.84
CA GLN A 155 4.75 -14.75 2.12
C GLN A 155 5.29 -15.42 0.86
N GLN A 156 4.50 -15.48 -0.21
CA GLN A 156 4.91 -16.09 -1.48
C GLN A 156 5.74 -15.15 -2.36
N GLN A 157 5.51 -13.83 -2.27
CA GLN A 157 6.03 -12.86 -3.24
C GLN A 157 7.04 -11.88 -2.66
N LEU A 158 7.11 -11.72 -1.33
CA LEU A 158 8.10 -10.86 -0.66
C LEU A 158 9.26 -11.70 -0.11
N PRO A 159 10.49 -11.50 -0.61
CA PRO A 159 11.64 -12.13 -0.01
C PRO A 159 11.94 -11.50 1.37
N PRO A 160 12.42 -12.29 2.36
CA PRO A 160 12.60 -11.82 3.74
C PRO A 160 13.49 -10.57 3.87
N GLU A 161 14.52 -10.46 3.04
CA GLU A 161 15.48 -9.35 3.03
C GLU A 161 14.88 -8.01 2.58
N ALA A 162 13.77 -8.04 1.82
CA ALA A 162 13.08 -6.85 1.33
C ALA A 162 11.81 -6.52 2.13
N CYS A 163 11.51 -7.28 3.18
CA CYS A 163 10.23 -7.22 3.86
C CYS A 163 10.15 -6.00 4.82
N PRO A 164 9.15 -5.11 4.67
CA PRO A 164 8.85 -4.10 5.68
C PRO A 164 8.25 -4.70 6.95
N GLN A 165 8.01 -3.86 7.96
CA GLN A 165 7.15 -4.24 9.07
C GLN A 165 5.70 -4.40 8.57
N LEU A 166 5.15 -5.61 8.68
CA LEU A 166 3.79 -5.92 8.21
C LEU A 166 2.81 -5.99 9.38
N HIS A 167 1.78 -5.15 9.33
CA HIS A 167 0.68 -5.12 10.29
C HIS A 167 -0.61 -5.55 9.57
N LEU A 168 -0.90 -6.85 9.58
CA LEU A 168 -2.10 -7.41 8.95
C LEU A 168 -3.21 -7.53 10.01
N LEU A 169 -4.26 -6.71 9.89
CA LEU A 169 -5.23 -6.46 10.93
C LEU A 169 -6.65 -6.78 10.45
N GLN A 170 -7.33 -7.67 11.17
CA GLN A 170 -8.78 -7.82 11.03
C GLN A 170 -9.47 -6.67 11.77
N GLY A 171 -10.18 -5.80 11.05
CA GLY A 171 -10.82 -4.65 11.66
C GLY A 171 -11.59 -3.78 10.68
N CYS A 172 -12.33 -2.82 11.23
CA CYS A 172 -12.99 -1.81 10.41
C CYS A 172 -12.02 -0.64 10.19
N HIS A 173 -11.90 -0.20 8.94
CA HIS A 173 -11.13 0.97 8.53
C HIS A 173 -11.61 2.28 9.20
N SER A 174 -12.81 2.33 9.79
CA SER A 174 -13.22 3.47 10.64
C SER A 174 -12.36 3.65 11.91
N GLN A 175 -11.64 2.61 12.35
CA GLN A 175 -10.71 2.67 13.49
C GLN A 175 -9.28 3.03 13.07
N LEU A 176 -9.08 3.44 11.82
CA LEU A 176 -7.75 3.60 11.22
C LEU A 176 -6.80 4.48 12.05
N GLN A 177 -7.28 5.61 12.55
CA GLN A 177 -6.46 6.53 13.37
C GLN A 177 -5.96 5.88 14.66
N ALA A 178 -6.78 5.05 15.31
CA ALA A 178 -6.40 4.34 16.53
C ALA A 178 -5.41 3.20 16.26
N LEU A 179 -5.53 2.56 15.08
CA LEU A 179 -4.67 1.43 14.69
C LEU A 179 -3.29 1.88 14.21
N VAL A 180 -3.22 3.00 13.48
CA VAL A 180 -2.00 3.43 12.79
C VAL A 180 -1.32 4.62 13.49
N GLY A 181 -2.09 5.49 14.15
CA GLY A 181 -1.61 6.77 14.68
C GLY A 181 -1.79 7.94 13.70
N SER A 182 -1.58 9.16 14.18
CA SER A 182 -1.82 10.39 13.41
C SER A 182 -0.53 10.97 12.81
N ASN A 183 -0.62 11.54 11.61
CA ASN A 183 0.50 12.14 10.86
C ASN A 183 1.70 11.21 10.63
N VAL A 184 1.45 9.92 10.40
CA VAL A 184 2.51 8.91 10.21
C VAL A 184 2.57 8.36 8.80
N ALA A 185 1.42 8.18 8.13
CA ALA A 185 1.37 7.47 6.85
C ALA A 185 1.71 8.40 5.69
N LYS A 186 2.57 7.94 4.79
CA LYS A 186 2.83 8.62 3.52
C LYS A 186 1.72 8.38 2.50
N LEU A 187 1.12 7.20 2.54
CA LEU A 187 0.01 6.80 1.69
C LEU A 187 -1.06 6.09 2.52
N VAL A 188 -2.31 6.47 2.32
CA VAL A 188 -3.47 5.68 2.72
C VAL A 188 -4.31 5.38 1.48
N ALA A 189 -4.51 4.12 1.14
CA ALA A 189 -5.33 3.74 -0.01
C ALA A 189 -6.58 2.96 0.41
N PHE A 190 -7.67 3.23 -0.32
CA PHE A 190 -8.95 2.54 -0.22
C PHE A 190 -9.35 2.05 -1.61
N ASN A 191 -9.77 0.80 -1.73
CA ASN A 191 -10.53 0.26 -2.86
C ASN A 191 -11.91 -0.16 -2.36
N LEU A 192 -12.87 0.75 -2.49
CA LEU A 192 -14.20 0.59 -1.93
C LEU A 192 -15.04 -0.39 -2.74
N GLY A 193 -16.02 -1.03 -2.11
CA GLY A 193 -16.85 -2.05 -2.74
C GLY A 193 -16.73 -3.41 -2.04
N TYR A 194 -16.80 -4.49 -2.82
CA TYR A 194 -16.81 -5.86 -2.30
C TYR A 194 -15.52 -6.62 -2.61
N LEU A 195 -15.15 -7.56 -1.74
CA LEU A 195 -14.05 -8.49 -1.97
C LEU A 195 -14.35 -9.39 -3.19
N PRO A 196 -13.49 -9.42 -4.23
CA PRO A 196 -13.66 -10.35 -5.34
C PRO A 196 -13.58 -11.81 -4.85
N GLY A 197 -14.65 -12.58 -5.06
CA GLY A 197 -14.73 -13.98 -4.63
C GLY A 197 -15.12 -14.18 -3.15
N GLY A 198 -15.33 -13.10 -2.40
CA GLY A 198 -15.82 -13.13 -1.01
C GLY A 198 -17.34 -13.07 -0.89
N ASP A 199 -17.81 -12.94 0.35
CA ASP A 199 -19.22 -12.69 0.64
C ASP A 199 -19.64 -11.28 0.16
N LYS A 200 -20.48 -11.23 -0.88
CA LYS A 200 -20.99 -9.98 -1.46
C LYS A 200 -21.95 -9.22 -0.54
N GLY A 201 -22.42 -9.85 0.54
CA GLY A 201 -23.18 -9.18 1.59
C GLY A 201 -22.32 -8.26 2.46
N ILE A 202 -20.99 -8.41 2.42
CA ILE A 202 -20.04 -7.53 3.08
C ILE A 202 -19.56 -6.51 2.04
N VAL A 203 -20.17 -5.33 2.08
CA VAL A 203 -19.86 -4.18 1.23
C VAL A 203 -19.64 -2.96 2.11
N THR A 204 -18.78 -2.06 1.66
CA THR A 204 -18.59 -0.76 2.30
C THR A 204 -19.89 0.06 2.25
N ALA A 205 -20.17 0.81 3.32
CA ALA A 205 -21.37 1.64 3.45
C ALA A 205 -20.98 3.12 3.55
N ALA A 206 -21.81 4.00 2.97
CA ALA A 206 -21.47 5.42 2.78
C ALA A 206 -20.97 6.12 4.06
N ASP A 207 -21.64 5.91 5.21
CA ASP A 207 -21.27 6.55 6.47
C ASP A 207 -19.97 5.99 7.06
N SER A 208 -19.79 4.66 7.06
CA SER A 208 -18.56 4.03 7.56
C SER A 208 -17.35 4.41 6.71
N THR A 209 -17.55 4.52 5.40
CA THR A 209 -16.51 4.88 4.46
C THR A 209 -16.13 6.35 4.60
N ALA A 210 -17.10 7.24 4.72
CA ALA A 210 -16.82 8.65 4.99
C ALA A 210 -16.03 8.83 6.29
N ALA A 211 -16.46 8.19 7.38
CA ALA A 211 -15.75 8.24 8.67
C ALA A 211 -14.32 7.70 8.58
N ALA A 212 -14.10 6.66 7.80
CA ALA A 212 -12.76 6.12 7.60
C ALA A 212 -11.87 7.00 6.71
N VAL A 213 -12.44 7.67 5.71
CA VAL A 213 -11.72 8.69 4.93
C VAL A 213 -11.36 9.87 5.83
N GLU A 214 -12.26 10.33 6.71
CA GLU A 214 -11.94 11.36 7.73
C GLU A 214 -10.78 10.91 8.62
N ALA A 215 -10.81 9.68 9.14
CA ALA A 215 -9.72 9.12 9.91
C ALA A 215 -8.40 9.07 9.12
N ALA A 216 -8.46 8.77 7.81
CA ALA A 216 -7.28 8.77 6.95
C ALA A 216 -6.66 10.16 6.79
N LEU A 217 -7.45 11.23 6.80
CA LEU A 217 -6.95 12.60 6.75
C LEU A 217 -6.10 12.97 7.97
N GLU A 218 -6.42 12.39 9.13
CA GLU A 218 -5.65 12.55 10.37
C GLU A 218 -4.40 11.65 10.41
N VAL A 219 -4.47 10.49 9.76
CA VAL A 219 -3.38 9.49 9.71
C VAL A 219 -2.26 9.91 8.75
N VAL A 220 -2.62 10.49 7.61
CA VAL A 220 -1.65 10.87 6.57
C VAL A 220 -0.81 12.07 7.01
N CYS A 221 0.51 12.00 6.82
CA CYS A 221 1.43 13.09 7.15
C CYS A 221 1.36 14.24 6.12
N PRO A 222 1.84 15.46 6.45
CA PRO A 222 2.08 16.50 5.46
C PRO A 222 2.91 15.99 4.28
N GLY A 223 2.51 16.34 3.05
CA GLY A 223 3.11 15.80 1.84
C GLY A 223 2.79 14.32 1.58
N GLY A 224 1.79 13.74 2.25
CA GLY A 224 1.27 12.41 1.98
C GLY A 224 -0.03 12.43 1.17
N LEU A 225 -0.50 11.25 0.78
CA LEU A 225 -1.64 11.05 -0.10
C LEU A 225 -2.69 10.13 0.53
N VAL A 226 -3.96 10.52 0.45
CA VAL A 226 -5.10 9.59 0.57
C VAL A 226 -5.64 9.30 -0.83
N SER A 227 -5.72 8.03 -1.19
CA SER A 227 -6.20 7.56 -2.49
C SER A 227 -7.46 6.72 -2.30
N VAL A 228 -8.54 7.07 -2.97
CA VAL A 228 -9.82 6.36 -2.84
C VAL A 228 -10.31 5.94 -4.22
N MET A 229 -10.42 4.64 -4.45
CA MET A 229 -11.06 4.07 -5.64
C MET A 229 -12.51 3.70 -5.29
N CYS A 230 -13.47 4.35 -5.93
CA CYS A 230 -14.90 4.12 -5.71
C CYS A 230 -15.49 3.30 -6.85
N TYR A 231 -16.06 2.13 -6.55
CA TYR A 231 -16.69 1.27 -7.55
C TYR A 231 -18.20 1.57 -7.65
N ILE A 232 -18.56 2.56 -8.47
CA ILE A 232 -19.94 3.09 -8.53
C ILE A 232 -20.98 2.19 -9.23
N GLY A 233 -20.55 1.08 -9.83
CA GLY A 233 -21.40 0.21 -10.66
C GLY A 233 -22.27 -0.79 -9.90
N HIS A 234 -22.17 -0.87 -8.57
CA HIS A 234 -22.96 -1.79 -7.74
C HIS A 234 -24.01 -1.05 -6.89
N PRO A 235 -25.04 -1.75 -6.38
CA PRO A 235 -25.99 -1.15 -5.43
C PRO A 235 -25.26 -0.49 -4.25
N GLY A 236 -25.59 0.77 -3.94
CA GLY A 236 -24.94 1.57 -2.89
C GLY A 236 -23.63 2.25 -3.30
N GLY A 237 -22.93 1.77 -4.33
CA GLY A 237 -21.61 2.31 -4.72
C GLY A 237 -21.64 3.77 -5.17
N LEU A 238 -22.72 4.21 -5.84
CA LEU A 238 -22.91 5.61 -6.22
C LEU A 238 -23.10 6.52 -5.00
N GLU A 239 -23.90 6.09 -4.02
CA GLU A 239 -24.16 6.84 -2.79
C GLU A 239 -22.88 7.01 -1.96
N GLU A 240 -22.12 5.92 -1.83
CA GLU A 240 -20.82 5.93 -1.17
C GLU A 240 -19.83 6.89 -1.84
N TYR A 241 -19.73 6.83 -3.17
CA TYR A 241 -18.91 7.77 -3.95
C TYR A 241 -19.31 9.22 -3.72
N GLU A 242 -20.60 9.56 -3.83
CA GLU A 242 -21.07 10.94 -3.65
C GLU A 242 -20.78 11.46 -2.24
N ARG A 243 -20.86 10.59 -1.22
CA ARG A 243 -20.53 10.95 0.16
C ARG A 243 -19.03 11.28 0.32
N VAL A 244 -18.16 10.42 -0.20
CA VAL A 244 -16.69 10.65 -0.15
C VAL A 244 -16.31 11.87 -0.99
N ARG A 245 -16.93 12.05 -2.16
CA ARG A 245 -16.71 13.22 -3.02
C ARG A 245 -17.10 14.51 -2.34
N ALA A 246 -18.25 14.54 -1.65
CA ALA A 246 -18.68 15.73 -0.92
C ALA A 246 -17.69 16.11 0.20
N LEU A 247 -17.17 15.11 0.94
CA LEU A 247 -16.11 15.31 1.92
C LEU A 247 -14.85 15.88 1.26
N ALA A 248 -14.38 15.24 0.18
CA ALA A 248 -13.19 15.66 -0.56
C ALA A 248 -13.29 17.10 -1.10
N ALA A 249 -14.47 17.48 -1.60
CA ALA A 249 -14.75 18.82 -2.09
C ALA A 249 -14.83 19.88 -0.98
N GLY A 250 -15.14 19.47 0.26
CA GLY A 250 -15.19 20.34 1.43
C GLY A 250 -13.83 20.64 2.05
N LEU A 251 -12.76 19.96 1.64
CA LEU A 251 -11.42 20.15 2.20
C LEU A 251 -10.86 21.54 1.85
N SER A 252 -10.22 22.18 2.84
CA SER A 252 -9.62 23.50 2.66
C SER A 252 -8.48 23.45 1.63
N PRO A 253 -8.55 24.24 0.53
CA PRO A 253 -7.50 24.27 -0.50
C PRO A 253 -6.13 24.74 0.01
N SER A 254 -6.09 25.41 1.17
CA SER A 254 -4.85 25.83 1.82
C SER A 254 -4.02 24.65 2.33
N TYR A 255 -4.66 23.54 2.68
CA TYR A 255 -4.02 22.36 3.25
C TYR A 255 -4.11 21.14 2.34
N TRP A 256 -5.08 21.10 1.43
CA TRP A 256 -5.35 19.93 0.60
C TRP A 256 -5.44 20.30 -0.88
N THR A 257 -5.10 19.32 -1.72
CA THR A 257 -5.47 19.30 -3.13
C THR A 257 -6.31 18.05 -3.36
N SER A 258 -7.59 18.24 -3.67
CA SER A 258 -8.52 17.15 -3.98
C SER A 258 -8.71 17.06 -5.50
N SER A 259 -8.46 15.88 -6.07
CA SER A 259 -8.58 15.62 -7.51
C SER A 259 -9.47 14.41 -7.77
N GLU A 260 -10.22 14.45 -8.86
CA GLU A 260 -11.08 13.36 -9.33
C GLU A 260 -10.63 12.93 -10.74
N LEU A 261 -10.45 11.61 -10.94
CA LEU A 261 -10.22 11.01 -12.25
C LEU A 261 -11.34 10.04 -12.59
N LYS A 262 -12.02 10.31 -13.72
CA LYS A 262 -13.17 9.54 -14.21
C LYS A 262 -13.06 9.27 -15.70
N LEU A 263 -13.46 8.07 -16.11
CA LEU A 263 -13.60 7.74 -17.53
C LEU A 263 -14.95 8.22 -18.06
N VAL A 264 -14.92 9.28 -18.87
CA VAL A 264 -16.13 10.00 -19.30
C VAL A 264 -17.10 9.17 -20.14
N ASN A 265 -16.60 8.21 -20.91
CA ASN A 265 -17.41 7.33 -21.77
C ASN A 265 -17.70 5.96 -21.13
N ARG A 266 -17.31 5.73 -19.86
CA ARG A 266 -17.56 4.50 -19.12
C ARG A 266 -18.26 4.83 -17.80
N PRO A 267 -19.58 5.08 -17.82
CA PRO A 267 -20.30 5.66 -16.67
C PRO A 267 -20.36 4.75 -15.44
N THR A 268 -20.13 3.44 -15.59
CA THR A 268 -20.09 2.46 -14.49
C THR A 268 -18.66 2.08 -14.08
N ALA A 269 -17.64 2.65 -14.73
CA ALA A 269 -16.26 2.41 -14.34
C ALA A 269 -15.97 3.03 -12.97
N PRO A 270 -15.00 2.50 -12.22
CA PRO A 270 -14.56 3.11 -10.98
C PRO A 270 -14.17 4.58 -11.15
N VAL A 271 -14.30 5.36 -10.08
CA VAL A 271 -13.85 6.74 -10.00
C VAL A 271 -12.72 6.82 -8.98
N MET A 272 -11.63 7.50 -9.32
CA MET A 272 -10.49 7.66 -8.41
C MET A 272 -10.47 9.08 -7.85
N LEU A 273 -10.46 9.19 -6.52
CA LEU A 273 -10.23 10.43 -5.79
C LEU A 273 -8.81 10.41 -5.19
N LEU A 274 -8.08 11.51 -5.35
CA LEU A 274 -6.74 11.72 -4.79
C LEU A 274 -6.78 12.96 -3.90
N LEU A 275 -6.50 12.78 -2.60
CA LEU A 275 -6.49 13.85 -1.60
C LEU A 275 -5.05 14.03 -1.12
N TRP A 276 -4.35 14.98 -1.72
CA TRP A 276 -2.96 15.29 -1.38
C TRP A 276 -2.90 16.29 -0.24
N ARG A 277 -2.25 15.92 0.87
CA ARG A 277 -1.97 16.84 1.97
C ARG A 277 -0.76 17.69 1.63
N ARG A 278 -0.92 19.00 1.58
CA ARG A 278 0.19 19.92 1.29
C ARG A 278 1.26 19.81 2.38
N PRO A 279 2.56 19.83 2.03
CA PRO A 279 3.63 19.91 3.03
C PRO A 279 3.51 21.21 3.83
N ASP A 280 3.98 21.19 5.07
CA ASP A 280 4.02 22.38 5.90
C ASP A 280 4.90 23.47 5.26
N VAL A 281 4.58 24.74 5.52
CA VAL A 281 5.23 25.89 4.88
C VAL A 281 6.76 25.88 5.04
N GLN A 282 7.26 25.34 6.15
CA GLN A 282 8.70 25.22 6.42
C GLN A 282 9.39 24.15 5.55
N GLU A 283 8.73 23.02 5.26
CA GLU A 283 9.26 21.99 4.36
C GLU A 283 9.27 22.43 2.90
N GLN A 284 8.31 23.27 2.49
CA GLN A 284 8.26 23.80 1.12
C GLN A 284 9.43 24.74 0.82
N GLN A 285 9.98 25.42 1.83
CA GLN A 285 11.14 26.29 1.70
C GLN A 285 12.46 25.50 1.64
N ALA A 286 12.53 24.33 2.29
CA ALA A 286 13.72 23.45 2.25
C ALA A 286 13.88 22.68 0.92
N ARG A 287 12.82 22.59 0.10
CA ARG A 287 12.82 21.90 -1.20
C ARG A 287 13.04 22.83 -2.41
N ARG A 288 13.21 24.14 -2.19
CA ARG A 288 13.48 25.15 -3.21
C ARG A 288 14.94 25.59 -3.14
#